data_AF-A0A2V6FYH3-F1
#
_entry.id   AF-A0A2V6FYH3-F1
#
_cell.length_a   1.000
_cell.length_b   1.000
_cell.length_c   1.000
_cell.angle_alpha   90.00
_cell.angle_beta   90.00
_cell.angle_gamma   90.00
#
_symmetry.space_group_name_H-M   'P 1'
#
loop_
_entity.id
_entity.type
_entity.pdbx_description
1 polymer ?
#
loop_
_entity_poly.entity_id
_entity_poly.type
_entity_poly.pdbx_seq_one_letter_code
_entity_poly.pdbx_strand_id
1 'polypeptide(L)'
;MQSRSSTNGSMLSRAGSTSDTAAARNKLFIENLCREQCDKTFNAATINRLVERGSARPELVEREPTNSGKGQSAPQSVVPPVTRGVDFLAQLRQPMRPSPMQHVSAFSRPQTVPPVPVSVPKRNLWILNSWRDLILYVGTPLLLVPIFALAQARWSAQDIYVFVAAFGAMGHHLPGMIRAYGDRALFERFRWRFIFAPMFLVGTCVAFYWWDLKGIILVVFFWGVWHGMMQTYGFCRIYDAKTGSFAALTRRLDFATCGLWFAAAVLLSPQRMTDTLEAFYSSGGPFISPGLLHIAQQAVLFAAVAVSILFVVNFVRLLGQGSRPNPVKLALLVTSIAFWWYCNNGVANILAGIALFEVFHDVQYLSLVWIYNRNRVEKDSSIGGFMRFVFRRSGSLVGLYIGLVFAYGSLAYFNSRMEIDTIKRVLTGVVAASSLLHFYYDGFIWKVREKATRESLGLTGGTSSSASNEFLPSWVLHGLKWAAVFVIPLGALWLGQVHSLTPETQRESWIVTDLPVGARQHLNYGAALEKAGQFDEAVEQYRIALSFDPTYAKVHYNLAKILMGQSKIDEALEHFAQATRLDPGEAEHRLHYGYALERVGRSD
;
A
#
# COMPACT_ATOMS: atom_id res chain seq x y z
N MET A 1 -8.10 -78.45 -32.76
CA MET A 1 -7.30 -79.11 -31.70
C MET A 1 -7.83 -78.59 -30.38
N GLN A 2 -8.69 -79.36 -29.70
CA GLN A 2 -8.37 -80.14 -28.48
C GLN A 2 -7.76 -79.26 -27.36
N SER A 3 -8.21 -79.27 -26.10
CA SER A 3 -9.28 -80.00 -25.42
C SER A 3 -9.34 -79.54 -23.95
N ARG A 4 -10.53 -79.61 -23.33
CA ARG A 4 -10.83 -80.08 -21.94
C ARG A 4 -10.27 -79.27 -20.75
N SER A 5 -10.86 -79.27 -19.55
CA SER A 5 -12.17 -79.60 -18.96
C SER A 5 -11.97 -79.55 -17.43
N SER A 6 -12.96 -79.06 -16.68
CA SER A 6 -13.43 -79.54 -15.35
C SER A 6 -13.83 -78.35 -14.46
N THR A 7 -15.11 -78.03 -14.28
CA THR A 7 -16.04 -78.58 -13.26
C THR A 7 -15.50 -78.59 -11.82
N ASN A 8 -16.08 -77.72 -10.98
CA ASN A 8 -16.70 -78.13 -9.72
C ASN A 8 -17.74 -77.08 -9.29
N GLY A 9 -18.91 -77.55 -8.89
CA GLY A 9 -20.06 -76.73 -8.57
C GLY A 9 -20.34 -76.56 -7.08
N SER A 10 -21.39 -75.77 -6.84
CA SER A 10 -22.30 -75.78 -5.69
C SER A 10 -21.78 -75.22 -4.35
N MET A 11 -22.25 -74.03 -3.96
CA MET A 11 -23.29 -73.86 -2.93
C MET A 11 -23.68 -72.38 -2.70
N LEU A 12 -24.98 -72.10 -2.89
CA LEU A 12 -25.87 -71.25 -2.08
C LEU A 12 -25.57 -69.75 -1.80
N SER A 13 -26.65 -68.98 -2.01
CA SER A 13 -27.13 -67.86 -1.16
C SER A 13 -26.83 -66.41 -1.59
N ARG A 14 -27.82 -65.82 -2.28
CA ARG A 14 -28.50 -64.55 -1.91
C ARG A 14 -27.61 -63.31 -1.66
N ALA A 15 -27.52 -62.42 -2.64
CA ALA A 15 -27.27 -60.99 -2.42
C ALA A 15 -27.89 -60.16 -3.55
N GLY A 16 -29.13 -59.72 -3.32
CA GLY A 16 -29.78 -58.68 -4.13
C GLY A 16 -29.47 -57.29 -3.59
N SER A 17 -29.35 -56.34 -4.52
CA SER A 17 -29.54 -54.89 -4.38
C SER A 17 -28.94 -54.18 -3.16
N THR A 18 -27.72 -53.64 -3.32
CA THR A 18 -27.14 -52.63 -2.40
C THR A 18 -26.67 -51.34 -3.09
N SER A 19 -26.86 -51.18 -4.40
CA SER A 19 -26.48 -49.94 -5.11
C SER A 19 -27.61 -48.90 -5.20
N ASP A 20 -28.88 -49.31 -5.25
CA ASP A 20 -30.02 -48.38 -5.41
C ASP A 20 -30.46 -47.69 -4.10
N THR A 21 -30.06 -48.21 -2.94
CA THR A 21 -30.41 -47.63 -1.64
C THR A 21 -29.45 -46.53 -1.18
N ALA A 22 -28.22 -46.47 -1.72
CA ALA A 22 -27.26 -45.41 -1.44
C ALA A 22 -27.56 -44.12 -2.23
N ALA A 23 -27.93 -44.25 -3.51
CA ALA A 23 -28.33 -43.11 -4.36
C ALA A 23 -29.64 -42.48 -3.88
N ALA A 24 -30.62 -43.29 -3.44
CA ALA A 24 -31.87 -42.80 -2.86
C ALA A 24 -31.67 -42.12 -1.50
N ARG A 25 -30.72 -42.57 -0.67
CA ARG A 25 -30.37 -41.93 0.62
C ARG A 25 -29.68 -40.57 0.44
N ASN A 26 -28.81 -40.42 -0.55
CA ASN A 26 -28.16 -39.13 -0.83
C ASN A 26 -29.13 -38.10 -1.42
N LYS A 27 -30.09 -38.53 -2.25
CA LYS A 27 -31.13 -37.63 -2.78
C LYS A 27 -32.06 -37.11 -1.68
N LEU A 28 -32.46 -37.96 -0.73
CA LEU A 28 -33.31 -37.58 0.40
C LEU A 28 -32.57 -36.69 1.43
N PHE A 29 -31.25 -36.86 1.58
CA PHE A 29 -30.42 -36.01 2.43
C PHE A 29 -30.26 -34.60 1.82
N ILE A 30 -30.08 -34.49 0.51
CA ILE A 30 -29.94 -33.20 -0.20
C ILE A 30 -31.28 -32.46 -0.30
N GLU A 31 -32.39 -33.15 -0.53
CA GLU A 31 -33.73 -32.53 -0.52
C GLU A 31 -34.11 -32.00 0.88
N ASN A 32 -33.71 -32.69 1.95
CA ASN A 32 -33.91 -32.21 3.33
C ASN A 32 -33.01 -31.02 3.68
N LEU A 33 -31.77 -30.98 3.18
CA LEU A 33 -30.87 -29.82 3.35
C LEU A 33 -31.36 -28.58 2.60
N CYS A 34 -31.93 -28.75 1.39
CA CYS A 34 -32.55 -27.63 0.65
C CYS A 34 -33.81 -27.11 1.35
N ARG A 35 -34.58 -27.98 2.02
CA ARG A 35 -35.77 -27.60 2.78
C ARG A 35 -35.41 -26.86 4.08
N GLU A 36 -34.38 -27.30 4.80
CA GLU A 36 -33.89 -26.63 6.02
C GLU A 36 -33.26 -25.25 5.76
N GLN A 37 -32.73 -25.02 4.56
CA GLN A 37 -32.15 -23.72 4.18
C GLN A 37 -33.22 -22.70 3.76
N CYS A 38 -34.36 -23.14 3.21
CA CYS A 38 -35.47 -22.26 2.81
C CYS A 38 -36.35 -21.79 3.99
N ASP A 39 -36.48 -22.58 5.07
CA ASP A 39 -37.30 -22.22 6.24
C ASP A 39 -36.60 -21.28 7.25
N LYS A 40 -35.34 -20.88 7.02
CA LYS A 40 -34.58 -19.96 7.88
C LYS A 40 -34.60 -18.49 7.43
N THR A 41 -35.48 -18.15 6.50
CA THR A 41 -35.86 -16.76 6.21
C THR A 41 -37.30 -16.53 6.69
N PHE A 42 -37.48 -15.55 7.59
CA PHE A 42 -38.72 -15.08 8.22
C PHE A 42 -39.27 -15.86 9.44
N ASN A 43 -38.87 -15.47 10.66
CA ASN A 43 -39.84 -15.13 11.71
C ASN A 43 -39.22 -14.34 12.89
N ALA A 44 -39.67 -13.10 13.10
CA ALA A 44 -39.20 -12.19 14.15
C ALA A 44 -39.86 -12.42 15.53
N ALA A 45 -40.58 -13.55 15.73
CA ALA A 45 -41.38 -13.79 16.93
C ALA A 45 -40.76 -14.76 17.97
N THR A 46 -39.67 -15.45 17.65
CA THR A 46 -39.08 -16.46 18.55
C THR A 46 -38.05 -15.89 19.53
N ILE A 47 -37.47 -14.71 19.24
CA ILE A 47 -36.44 -14.08 20.08
C ILE A 47 -37.03 -13.48 21.37
N ASN A 48 -38.29 -13.06 21.37
CA ASN A 48 -38.93 -12.49 22.56
C ASN A 48 -39.33 -13.52 23.63
N ARG A 49 -39.31 -14.84 23.35
CA ARG A 49 -39.68 -15.86 24.34
C ARG A 49 -38.50 -16.48 25.10
N LEU A 50 -37.26 -16.17 24.72
CA LEU A 50 -36.06 -16.65 25.40
C LEU A 50 -35.46 -15.63 26.39
N VAL A 51 -35.97 -14.40 26.40
CA VAL A 51 -35.53 -13.33 27.32
C VAL A 51 -36.32 -13.32 28.65
N GLU A 52 -37.47 -14.00 28.74
CA GLU A 52 -38.32 -14.01 29.95
C GLU A 52 -38.19 -15.25 30.86
N ARG A 53 -37.33 -16.22 30.53
CA ARG A 53 -37.08 -17.41 31.39
C ARG A 53 -35.61 -17.51 31.80
N GLY A 54 -35.19 -16.62 32.68
CA GLY A 54 -33.84 -16.65 33.27
C GLY A 54 -33.68 -15.77 34.51
N SER A 55 -34.77 -15.46 35.21
CA SER A 55 -34.74 -14.76 36.49
C SER A 55 -35.10 -15.73 37.62
N ALA A 56 -34.09 -16.38 38.19
CA ALA A 56 -34.18 -16.99 39.51
C ALA A 56 -32.79 -16.98 40.15
N ARG A 57 -32.63 -16.16 41.20
CA ARG A 57 -31.47 -16.16 42.11
C ARG A 57 -31.39 -17.49 42.87
N PRO A 58 -30.20 -17.80 43.39
CA PRO A 58 -30.12 -18.02 44.83
C PRO A 58 -29.01 -17.20 45.48
N GLU A 59 -29.35 -16.79 46.70
CA GLU A 59 -28.57 -16.11 47.72
C GLU A 59 -27.66 -17.14 48.43
N LEU A 60 -26.44 -16.75 48.84
CA LEU A 60 -25.87 -16.92 50.19
C LEU A 60 -24.32 -17.00 50.25
N VAL A 61 -23.80 -16.13 51.14
CA VAL A 61 -22.73 -16.34 52.14
C VAL A 61 -21.26 -16.02 51.78
N GLU A 62 -20.86 -14.87 52.33
CA GLU A 62 -19.59 -14.48 52.97
C GLU A 62 -18.42 -15.48 53.02
N ARG A 63 -17.22 -14.97 52.73
CA ARG A 63 -16.08 -14.95 53.68
C ARG A 63 -14.94 -14.05 53.18
N GLU A 64 -14.60 -13.05 53.98
CA GLU A 64 -13.33 -12.33 53.96
C GLU A 64 -12.14 -13.25 54.30
N PRO A 65 -10.91 -12.82 53.97
CA PRO A 65 -9.84 -12.96 54.93
C PRO A 65 -9.18 -11.60 55.23
N THR A 66 -9.51 -11.12 56.43
CA THR A 66 -8.62 -10.59 57.46
C THR A 66 -7.23 -10.08 57.06
N ASN A 67 -7.09 -8.77 57.20
CA ASN A 67 -5.85 -8.04 57.41
C ASN A 67 -5.43 -8.16 58.89
N SER A 68 -4.19 -8.56 59.18
CA SER A 68 -3.64 -8.45 60.53
C SER A 68 -2.14 -8.13 60.52
N GLY A 69 -1.81 -6.99 61.15
CA GLY A 69 -0.68 -6.97 62.08
C GLY A 69 0.55 -6.12 61.74
N LYS A 70 0.46 -4.83 62.08
CA LYS A 70 1.44 -4.06 62.90
C LYS A 70 2.92 -4.01 62.46
N GLY A 71 3.33 -2.80 62.04
CA GLY A 71 3.94 -1.83 62.96
C GLY A 71 5.43 -1.94 63.31
N GLN A 72 6.12 -0.80 63.10
CA GLN A 72 7.31 -0.28 63.78
C GLN A 72 8.69 -0.86 63.43
N SER A 73 9.55 -0.01 62.84
CA SER A 73 10.68 0.66 63.51
C SER A 73 11.83 0.95 62.54
N ALA A 74 12.36 2.17 62.62
CA ALA A 74 13.68 2.51 62.08
C ALA A 74 14.77 1.76 62.85
N PRO A 75 15.98 1.63 62.28
CA PRO A 75 17.10 2.25 62.99
C PRO A 75 18.11 2.96 62.09
N GLN A 76 18.83 3.86 62.76
CA GLN A 76 19.91 4.71 62.29
C GLN A 76 21.23 3.96 62.07
N SER A 77 22.10 4.64 61.30
CA SER A 77 23.57 4.76 61.44
C SER A 77 24.44 3.50 61.35
N VAL A 78 25.24 3.44 60.27
CA VAL A 78 26.68 3.11 60.39
C VAL A 78 27.46 3.98 59.39
N VAL A 79 28.39 4.77 59.94
CA VAL A 79 29.41 5.58 59.24
C VAL A 79 30.67 4.72 59.04
N PRO A 80 31.45 4.95 57.97
CA PRO A 80 32.91 4.96 58.10
C PRO A 80 33.56 6.20 57.45
N PRO A 81 34.84 6.49 57.77
CA PRO A 81 35.26 7.84 58.11
C PRO A 81 35.87 8.67 56.98
N VAL A 82 35.84 9.97 57.24
CA VAL A 82 36.48 11.08 56.56
C VAL A 82 38.00 10.93 56.54
N THR A 83 38.64 11.18 55.38
CA THR A 83 39.90 11.96 55.29
C THR A 83 40.18 12.39 53.85
N ARG A 84 40.03 13.69 53.58
CA ARG A 84 41.02 14.61 52.97
C ARG A 84 40.30 15.86 52.47
N GLY A 85 40.36 16.91 53.28
CA GLY A 85 39.90 18.25 52.95
C GLY A 85 40.80 18.88 51.90
N VAL A 86 40.17 19.62 50.99
CA VAL A 86 40.81 20.59 50.10
C VAL A 86 40.69 21.94 50.80
N ASP A 87 41.80 22.47 51.30
CA ASP A 87 41.86 23.80 51.92
C ASP A 87 41.71 24.89 50.85
N PHE A 88 40.50 25.42 50.75
CA PHE A 88 40.15 26.54 49.85
C PHE A 88 40.72 27.90 50.30
N LEU A 89 41.50 27.94 51.39
CA LEU A 89 42.04 29.18 51.99
C LEU A 89 43.56 29.36 51.84
N ALA A 90 44.23 28.51 51.05
CA ALA A 90 45.68 28.63 50.78
C ALA A 90 46.02 29.41 49.49
N GLN A 91 45.04 29.78 48.64
CA GLN A 91 45.29 30.52 47.38
C GLN A 91 45.20 32.05 47.50
N LEU A 92 44.89 32.61 48.67
CA LEU A 92 44.71 34.06 48.86
C LEU A 92 45.93 34.80 49.44
N ARG A 93 47.14 34.21 49.40
CA ARG A 93 48.37 34.92 49.77
C ARG A 93 49.54 34.53 48.86
N GLN A 94 49.62 35.15 47.69
CA GLN A 94 50.90 35.41 47.04
C GLN A 94 50.95 36.83 46.48
N PRO A 95 52.00 37.63 46.77
CA PRO A 95 52.17 38.96 46.22
C PRO A 95 52.61 38.90 44.75
N MET A 96 51.91 39.62 43.87
CA MET A 96 52.29 39.81 42.47
C MET A 96 53.66 40.50 42.38
N ARG A 97 54.63 39.85 41.70
CA ARG A 97 55.86 40.49 41.24
C ARG A 97 55.59 41.15 39.88
N PRO A 98 55.98 42.41 39.64
CA PRO A 98 55.83 43.03 38.33
C PRO A 98 56.88 42.48 37.36
N SER A 99 56.44 41.92 36.23
CA SER A 99 57.30 41.62 35.08
C SER A 99 57.63 42.92 34.32
N PRO A 100 58.82 43.03 33.71
CA PRO A 100 59.24 44.27 33.05
C PRO A 100 58.40 44.55 31.80
N MET A 101 57.89 45.78 31.70
CA MET A 101 57.19 46.29 30.51
C MET A 101 58.14 46.28 29.31
N GLN A 102 57.88 45.41 28.33
CA GLN A 102 58.42 45.58 26.99
C GLN A 102 57.65 46.71 26.30
N HIS A 103 58.37 47.79 25.97
CA HIS A 103 57.87 48.85 25.11
C HIS A 103 57.57 48.29 23.71
N VAL A 104 56.28 48.18 23.37
CA VAL A 104 55.83 47.93 22.00
C VAL A 104 55.51 49.28 21.37
N SER A 105 56.28 49.67 20.35
CA SER A 105 56.07 50.89 19.57
C SER A 105 54.71 50.83 18.85
N ALA A 106 53.97 51.94 18.84
CA ALA A 106 52.61 52.07 18.30
C ALA A 106 52.45 51.94 16.76
N PHE A 107 53.42 51.34 16.05
CA PHE A 107 53.35 51.13 14.60
C PHE A 107 53.94 49.78 14.19
N SER A 108 53.27 48.69 14.59
CA SER A 108 53.51 47.36 14.05
C SER A 108 52.35 46.97 13.14
N ARG A 109 52.63 46.72 11.85
CA ARG A 109 51.65 46.28 10.85
C ARG A 109 50.93 45.01 11.35
N PRO A 110 49.62 44.82 11.09
CA PRO A 110 48.95 43.58 11.44
C PRO A 110 49.64 42.44 10.69
N GLN A 111 50.26 41.52 11.41
CA GLN A 111 50.58 40.21 10.85
C GLN A 111 49.25 39.54 10.52
N THR A 112 48.91 39.51 9.23
CA THR A 112 47.82 38.69 8.73
C THR A 112 48.18 37.25 9.02
N VAL A 113 47.55 36.67 10.04
CA VAL A 113 47.48 35.22 10.19
C VAL A 113 46.94 34.69 8.86
N PRO A 114 47.67 33.85 8.11
CA PRO A 114 47.13 33.27 6.90
C PRO A 114 45.82 32.58 7.27
N PRO A 115 44.73 32.76 6.49
CA PRO A 115 43.48 32.11 6.80
C PRO A 115 43.76 30.63 6.97
N VAL A 116 43.49 30.10 8.17
CA VAL A 116 43.42 28.65 8.36
C VAL A 116 42.48 28.18 7.26
N PRO A 117 42.92 27.32 6.33
CA PRO A 117 42.02 26.84 5.30
C PRO A 117 40.86 26.20 6.03
N VAL A 118 39.70 26.87 5.99
CA VAL A 118 38.46 26.28 6.45
C VAL A 118 38.32 25.07 5.57
N SER A 119 38.63 23.89 6.11
CA SER A 119 38.49 22.64 5.39
C SER A 119 37.04 22.59 4.94
N VAL A 120 36.80 22.87 3.65
CA VAL A 120 35.46 22.83 3.09
C VAL A 120 34.98 21.41 3.38
N PRO A 121 33.94 21.22 4.21
CA PRO A 121 33.50 19.89 4.58
C PRO A 121 33.28 19.10 3.29
N LYS A 122 33.89 17.91 3.17
CA LYS A 122 33.71 17.04 2.01
C LYS A 122 32.20 16.91 1.77
N ARG A 123 31.72 17.44 0.64
CA ARG A 123 30.29 17.38 0.28
C ARG A 123 29.92 15.90 0.16
N ASN A 124 29.14 15.40 1.11
CA ASN A 124 28.64 14.04 1.09
C ASN A 124 27.52 13.96 0.06
N LEU A 125 27.68 13.12 -0.97
CA LEU A 125 26.66 12.94 -2.02
C LEU A 125 25.50 12.03 -1.57
N TRP A 126 25.72 11.23 -0.53
CA TRP A 126 24.86 10.12 -0.15
C TRP A 126 23.97 10.48 1.03
N ILE A 127 22.78 9.89 1.08
CA ILE A 127 21.89 9.98 2.24
C ILE A 127 22.54 9.25 3.41
N LEU A 128 23.00 8.03 3.15
CA LEU A 128 23.74 7.19 4.09
C LEU A 128 25.21 7.12 3.68
N ASN A 129 25.51 6.22 2.75
CA ASN A 129 26.79 6.00 2.13
C ASN A 129 26.55 5.35 0.76
N SER A 130 27.59 5.25 -0.07
CA SER A 130 27.48 4.75 -1.44
C SER A 130 26.74 3.42 -1.53
N TRP A 131 27.24 2.38 -0.89
CA TRP A 131 26.69 1.03 -1.01
C TRP A 131 25.26 0.91 -0.49
N ARG A 132 24.93 1.56 0.63
CA ARG A 132 23.57 1.47 1.20
C ARG A 132 22.56 2.22 0.34
N ASP A 133 22.89 3.40 -0.17
CA ASP A 133 22.02 4.14 -1.08
C ASP A 133 21.82 3.38 -2.41
N LEU A 134 22.90 2.76 -2.93
CA LEU A 134 22.83 1.91 -4.11
C LEU A 134 21.90 0.71 -3.91
N ILE A 135 21.92 0.05 -2.75
CA ILE A 135 21.09 -1.14 -2.50
C ILE A 135 19.64 -0.77 -2.14
N LEU A 136 19.45 0.24 -1.30
CA LEU A 136 18.15 0.54 -0.67
C LEU A 136 17.32 1.59 -1.41
N TYR A 137 17.95 2.45 -2.22
CA TYR A 137 17.27 3.56 -2.87
C TYR A 137 17.37 3.52 -4.39
N VAL A 138 18.58 3.38 -4.93
CA VAL A 138 18.82 3.58 -6.37
C VAL A 138 18.69 2.27 -7.15
N GLY A 139 19.39 1.23 -6.74
CA GLY A 139 19.52 -0.06 -7.41
C GLY A 139 18.57 -1.14 -6.92
N THR A 140 17.68 -0.83 -5.96
CA THR A 140 16.64 -1.74 -5.48
C THR A 140 15.82 -2.36 -6.61
N PRO A 141 15.40 -1.62 -7.66
CA PRO A 141 14.73 -2.21 -8.81
C PRO A 141 15.47 -3.38 -9.46
N LEU A 142 16.80 -3.26 -9.61
CA LEU A 142 17.64 -4.27 -10.25
C LEU A 142 17.75 -5.55 -9.41
N LEU A 143 17.58 -5.45 -8.09
CA LEU A 143 17.54 -6.59 -7.18
C LEU A 143 16.15 -7.25 -7.17
N LEU A 144 15.09 -6.45 -7.23
CA LEU A 144 13.72 -6.94 -7.11
C LEU A 144 13.26 -7.74 -8.33
N VAL A 145 13.58 -7.30 -9.55
CA VAL A 145 13.16 -8.01 -10.77
C VAL A 145 13.55 -9.50 -10.77
N PRO A 146 14.83 -9.90 -10.56
CA PRO A 146 15.20 -11.32 -10.53
C PRO A 146 14.62 -12.08 -9.33
N ILE A 147 14.55 -11.44 -8.14
CA ILE A 147 13.93 -12.06 -6.95
C ILE A 147 12.46 -12.37 -7.21
N PHE A 148 11.74 -11.43 -7.83
CA PHE A 148 10.33 -11.57 -8.14
C PHE A 148 10.08 -12.61 -9.24
N ALA A 149 10.95 -12.69 -10.25
CA ALA A 149 10.89 -13.76 -11.25
C ALA A 149 11.07 -15.15 -10.61
N LEU A 150 12.01 -15.29 -9.67
CA LEU A 150 12.20 -16.54 -8.91
C LEU A 150 11.01 -16.87 -8.00
N ALA A 151 10.30 -15.86 -7.48
CA ALA A 151 9.08 -16.05 -6.70
C ALA A 151 7.92 -16.52 -7.59
N GLN A 152 7.73 -15.92 -8.77
CA GLN A 152 6.70 -16.33 -9.73
C GLN A 152 6.90 -17.75 -10.28
N ALA A 153 8.11 -18.30 -10.19
CA ALA A 153 8.36 -19.71 -10.50
C ALA A 153 7.74 -20.69 -9.48
N ARG A 154 7.31 -20.22 -8.31
CA ARG A 154 6.76 -21.05 -7.22
C ARG A 154 5.37 -20.64 -6.77
N TRP A 155 4.99 -19.38 -6.97
CA TRP A 155 3.73 -18.82 -6.49
C TRP A 155 3.06 -18.03 -7.61
N SER A 156 1.72 -18.03 -7.60
CA SER A 156 0.96 -17.22 -8.54
C SER A 156 1.18 -15.73 -8.29
N ALA A 157 1.00 -14.90 -9.32
CA ALA A 157 1.03 -13.45 -9.16
C ALA A 157 -0.01 -12.95 -8.14
N GLN A 158 -1.16 -13.62 -8.05
CA GLN A 158 -2.21 -13.33 -7.07
C GLN A 158 -1.74 -13.58 -5.64
N ASP A 159 -1.12 -14.73 -5.36
CA ASP A 159 -0.63 -15.07 -4.02
C ASP A 159 0.46 -14.10 -3.57
N ILE A 160 1.38 -13.78 -4.49
CA ILE A 160 2.44 -12.80 -4.22
C ILE A 160 1.81 -11.43 -3.95
N TYR A 161 0.84 -11.00 -4.76
CA TYR A 161 0.15 -9.73 -4.57
C TYR A 161 -0.58 -9.67 -3.23
N VAL A 162 -1.35 -10.69 -2.86
CA VAL A 162 -2.06 -10.74 -1.56
C VAL A 162 -1.07 -10.66 -0.40
N PHE A 163 0.04 -11.38 -0.48
CA PHE A 163 1.08 -11.32 0.53
C PHE A 163 1.70 -9.92 0.63
N VAL A 164 2.10 -9.33 -0.50
CA VAL A 164 2.71 -7.99 -0.54
C VAL A 164 1.72 -6.92 -0.10
N ALA A 165 0.48 -6.96 -0.55
CA ALA A 165 -0.56 -6.01 -0.15
C ALA A 165 -0.82 -6.06 1.37
N ALA A 166 -0.75 -7.26 1.96
CA ALA A 166 -0.91 -7.42 3.39
C ALA A 166 0.30 -6.94 4.19
N PHE A 167 1.48 -7.49 3.91
CA PHE A 167 2.64 -7.31 4.80
C PHE A 167 3.58 -6.19 4.35
N GLY A 168 3.62 -5.92 3.04
CA GLY A 168 4.30 -4.77 2.48
C GLY A 168 3.44 -3.52 2.61
N ALA A 169 2.41 -3.41 1.76
CA ALA A 169 1.57 -2.21 1.65
C ALA A 169 0.87 -1.86 2.97
N MET A 170 0.03 -2.75 3.52
CA MET A 170 -0.63 -2.41 4.80
C MET A 170 0.35 -2.36 5.98
N GLY A 171 1.29 -3.31 6.04
CA GLY A 171 2.25 -3.39 7.13
C GLY A 171 3.04 -2.10 7.34
N HIS A 172 3.48 -1.44 6.27
CA HIS A 172 4.32 -0.24 6.36
C HIS A 172 3.57 1.01 6.87
N HIS A 173 2.23 0.99 6.91
CA HIS A 173 1.46 2.11 7.47
C HIS A 173 1.78 2.32 8.97
N LEU A 174 2.03 1.23 9.70
CA LEU A 174 2.28 1.22 11.14
C LEU A 174 3.46 2.14 11.55
N PRO A 175 4.64 2.08 10.92
CA PRO A 175 5.73 3.04 11.12
C PRO A 175 5.30 4.51 11.18
N GLY A 176 4.45 4.94 10.24
CA GLY A 176 3.95 6.32 10.16
C GLY A 176 3.05 6.66 11.35
N MET A 177 2.19 5.72 11.75
CA MET A 177 1.32 5.86 12.93
C MET A 177 2.13 5.91 14.23
N ILE A 178 3.08 4.97 14.42
CA ILE A 178 3.97 4.95 15.59
C ILE A 178 4.66 6.30 15.74
N ARG A 179 5.12 6.90 14.64
CA ARG A 179 5.72 8.23 14.68
C ARG A 179 4.71 9.31 15.04
N ALA A 180 3.54 9.34 14.42
CA ALA A 180 2.53 10.37 14.64
C ALA A 180 2.03 10.42 16.08
N TYR A 181 1.84 9.25 16.72
CA TYR A 181 1.33 9.14 18.08
C TYR A 181 2.42 8.94 19.15
N GLY A 182 3.60 8.46 18.78
CA GLY A 182 4.72 8.23 19.70
C GLY A 182 5.60 9.47 19.92
N ASP A 183 5.65 10.41 18.97
CA ASP A 183 6.37 11.67 19.12
C ASP A 183 5.47 12.72 19.79
N ARG A 184 5.69 12.94 21.10
CA ARG A 184 4.90 13.87 21.90
C ARG A 184 4.91 15.30 21.35
N ALA A 185 6.06 15.81 20.92
CA ALA A 185 6.18 17.18 20.41
C ALA A 185 5.44 17.33 19.07
N LEU A 186 5.54 16.32 18.20
CA LEU A 186 4.80 16.28 16.94
C LEU A 186 3.29 16.17 17.19
N PHE A 187 2.88 15.32 18.12
CA PHE A 187 1.48 15.14 18.49
C PHE A 187 0.89 16.41 19.07
N GLU A 188 1.54 17.05 20.04
CA GLU A 188 1.06 18.30 20.65
C GLU A 188 0.89 19.42 19.60
N ARG A 189 1.83 19.52 18.65
CA ARG A 189 1.78 20.50 17.55
C ARG A 189 0.59 20.29 16.62
N PHE A 190 0.18 19.04 16.37
CA PHE A 190 -0.87 18.70 15.41
C PHE A 190 -2.06 17.95 16.05
N ARG A 191 -2.27 18.08 17.36
CA ARG A 191 -3.18 17.25 18.17
C ARG A 191 -4.55 17.06 17.54
N TRP A 192 -5.18 18.15 17.11
CA TRP A 192 -6.53 18.10 16.55
C TRP A 192 -6.57 17.38 15.20
N ARG A 193 -5.51 17.48 14.40
CA ARG A 193 -5.40 16.73 13.14
C ARG A 193 -5.23 15.23 13.42
N PHE A 194 -4.42 14.84 14.40
CA PHE A 194 -4.19 13.43 14.73
C PHE A 194 -5.33 12.77 15.51
N ILE A 195 -6.21 13.57 16.13
CA ILE A 195 -7.43 13.08 16.77
C ILE A 195 -8.55 12.95 15.74
N PHE A 196 -8.86 14.04 15.00
CA PHE A 196 -10.05 14.07 14.16
C PHE A 196 -9.87 13.43 12.77
N ALA A 197 -8.69 13.51 12.15
CA ALA A 197 -8.50 12.97 10.80
C ALA A 197 -8.72 11.44 10.70
N PRO A 198 -8.21 10.60 11.63
CA PRO A 198 -8.51 9.17 11.62
C PRO A 198 -10.00 8.87 11.77
N MET A 199 -10.67 9.51 12.74
CA MET A 199 -12.11 9.30 12.97
C MET A 199 -12.93 9.69 11.74
N PHE A 200 -12.59 10.83 11.13
CA PHE A 200 -13.22 11.29 9.91
C PHE A 200 -12.97 10.34 8.73
N LEU A 201 -11.72 9.89 8.52
CA LEU A 201 -11.39 9.00 7.40
C LEU A 201 -12.00 7.61 7.56
N VAL A 202 -11.97 7.04 8.77
CA VAL A 202 -12.63 5.75 9.05
C VAL A 202 -14.14 5.89 8.87
N GLY A 203 -14.75 6.92 9.46
CA GLY A 203 -16.18 7.18 9.28
C GLY A 203 -16.56 7.35 7.80
N THR A 204 -15.76 8.10 7.04
CA THR A 204 -15.97 8.31 5.60
C THR A 204 -15.80 7.01 4.82
N CYS A 205 -14.75 6.23 5.05
CA CYS A 205 -14.55 4.98 4.31
C CYS A 205 -15.61 3.93 4.65
N VAL A 206 -16.05 3.86 5.91
CA VAL A 206 -17.16 2.97 6.32
C VAL A 206 -18.48 3.43 5.69
N ALA A 207 -18.76 4.73 5.67
CA ALA A 207 -19.92 5.31 5.01
C ALA A 207 -19.93 5.02 3.49
N PHE A 208 -18.81 5.32 2.82
CA PHE A 208 -18.65 5.04 1.38
C PHE A 208 -18.82 3.55 1.10
N TYR A 209 -18.29 2.70 1.97
CA TYR A 209 -18.50 1.27 1.83
C TYR A 209 -20.00 0.90 1.98
N TRP A 210 -20.68 1.39 3.02
CA TRP A 210 -22.08 1.02 3.30
C TRP A 210 -23.03 1.47 2.19
N TRP A 211 -22.71 2.59 1.54
CA TRP A 211 -23.45 3.12 0.40
C TRP A 211 -22.91 2.67 -0.97
N ASP A 212 -21.96 1.72 -1.01
CA ASP A 212 -21.31 1.22 -2.23
C ASP A 212 -20.74 2.33 -3.13
N LEU A 213 -20.18 3.39 -2.52
CA LEU A 213 -19.65 4.55 -3.23
C LEU A 213 -18.30 4.23 -3.85
N LYS A 214 -18.31 3.88 -5.13
CA LYS A 214 -17.14 3.41 -5.88
C LYS A 214 -16.07 4.49 -6.06
N GLY A 215 -16.45 5.77 -5.94
CA GLY A 215 -15.52 6.91 -6.08
C GLY A 215 -14.34 6.90 -5.11
N ILE A 216 -14.45 6.25 -3.94
CA ILE A 216 -13.32 6.16 -2.99
C ILE A 216 -12.16 5.32 -3.56
N ILE A 217 -12.45 4.35 -4.42
CA ILE A 217 -11.43 3.49 -5.03
C ILE A 217 -10.53 4.34 -5.93
N LEU A 218 -11.12 5.23 -6.73
CA LEU A 218 -10.37 6.19 -7.54
C LEU A 218 -9.50 7.09 -6.68
N VAL A 219 -10.03 7.58 -5.55
CA VAL A 219 -9.27 8.44 -4.65
C VAL A 219 -8.09 7.69 -4.05
N VAL A 220 -8.28 6.48 -3.53
CA VAL A 220 -7.20 5.65 -2.98
C VAL A 220 -6.15 5.37 -4.06
N PHE A 221 -6.58 5.04 -5.28
CA PHE A 221 -5.69 4.79 -6.41
C PHE A 221 -4.84 6.02 -6.78
N PHE A 222 -5.48 7.15 -7.08
CA PHE A 222 -4.76 8.38 -7.43
C PHE A 222 -3.88 8.88 -6.29
N TRP A 223 -4.32 8.71 -5.04
CA TRP A 223 -3.52 9.05 -3.88
C TRP A 223 -2.28 8.16 -3.77
N GLY A 224 -2.40 6.85 -4.02
CA GLY A 224 -1.26 5.92 -4.06
C GLY A 224 -0.22 6.32 -5.11
N VAL A 225 -0.67 6.65 -6.34
CA VAL A 225 0.23 7.14 -7.42
C VAL A 225 0.92 8.44 -7.00
N TRP A 226 0.15 9.39 -6.45
CA TRP A 226 0.68 10.65 -5.93
C TRP A 226 1.69 10.43 -4.80
N HIS A 227 1.41 9.50 -3.90
CA HIS A 227 2.27 9.15 -2.77
C HIS A 227 3.63 8.61 -3.24
N GLY A 228 3.62 7.61 -4.14
CA GLY A 228 4.85 7.08 -4.74
C GLY A 228 5.66 8.15 -5.49
N MET A 229 4.97 9.04 -6.21
CA MET A 229 5.59 10.19 -6.88
C MET A 229 6.24 11.15 -5.87
N MET A 230 5.53 11.48 -4.78
CA MET A 230 6.03 12.39 -3.74
C MET A 230 7.22 11.81 -2.98
N GLN A 231 7.27 10.49 -2.78
CA GLN A 231 8.45 9.80 -2.23
C GLN A 231 9.67 10.00 -3.13
N THR A 232 9.55 9.69 -4.42
CA THR A 232 10.66 9.85 -5.39
C THR A 232 11.15 11.30 -5.45
N TYR A 233 10.20 12.24 -5.52
CA TYR A 233 10.50 13.68 -5.46
C TYR A 233 11.15 14.09 -4.14
N GLY A 234 10.70 13.53 -3.01
CA GLY A 234 11.26 13.76 -1.69
C GLY A 234 12.74 13.34 -1.59
N PHE A 235 13.07 12.15 -2.09
CA PHE A 235 14.46 11.71 -2.19
C PHE A 235 15.32 12.65 -3.05
N CYS A 236 14.80 13.14 -4.19
CA CYS A 236 15.49 14.13 -5.00
C CYS A 236 15.87 15.39 -4.21
N ARG A 237 14.96 15.85 -3.33
CA ARG A 237 15.21 17.00 -2.45
C ARG A 237 16.25 16.73 -1.38
N ILE A 238 16.32 15.51 -0.85
CA ILE A 238 17.37 15.13 0.11
C ILE A 238 18.74 15.12 -0.59
N TYR A 239 18.84 14.53 -1.79
CA TYR A 239 20.09 14.51 -2.56
C TYR A 239 20.56 15.90 -3.01
N ASP A 240 19.64 16.78 -3.40
CA ASP A 240 19.98 18.18 -3.69
C ASP A 240 20.48 18.89 -2.43
N ALA A 241 19.83 18.70 -1.28
CA ALA A 241 20.24 19.31 -0.01
C ALA A 241 21.64 18.84 0.44
N LYS A 242 22.01 17.58 0.16
CA LYS A 242 23.35 17.03 0.40
C LYS A 242 24.46 17.74 -0.39
N THR A 243 24.12 18.33 -1.54
CA THR A 243 25.04 19.16 -2.35
C THR A 243 24.85 20.66 -2.12
N GLY A 244 23.92 21.07 -1.25
CA GLY A 244 23.59 22.47 -0.98
C GLY A 244 22.74 23.14 -2.07
N SER A 245 22.11 22.36 -2.95
CA SER A 245 21.26 22.89 -4.03
C SER A 245 19.84 23.18 -3.55
N PHE A 246 19.40 24.43 -3.69
CA PHE A 246 18.03 24.87 -3.37
C PHE A 246 17.39 25.67 -4.51
N ALA A 247 17.90 25.51 -5.74
CA ALA A 247 17.45 26.26 -6.90
C ALA A 247 15.96 25.99 -7.21
N ALA A 248 15.18 27.07 -7.37
CA ALA A 248 13.74 26.97 -7.61
C ALA A 248 13.40 26.27 -8.93
N LEU A 249 14.20 26.50 -9.98
CA LEU A 249 14.01 25.86 -11.28
C LEU A 249 14.23 24.35 -11.20
N THR A 250 15.38 23.90 -10.66
CA THR A 250 15.65 22.47 -10.41
C THR A 250 14.53 21.84 -9.57
N ARG A 251 14.03 22.56 -8.56
CA ARG A 251 12.94 22.05 -7.75
C ARG A 251 11.66 21.80 -8.56
N ARG A 252 11.28 22.76 -9.40
CA ARG A 252 10.09 22.67 -10.25
C ARG A 252 10.23 21.61 -11.33
N LEU A 253 11.41 21.50 -11.96
CA LEU A 253 11.68 20.49 -12.98
C LEU A 253 11.63 19.09 -12.38
N ASP A 254 12.30 18.83 -11.25
CA ASP A 254 12.24 17.52 -10.61
C ASP A 254 10.80 17.13 -10.21
N PHE A 255 9.99 18.11 -9.74
CA PHE A 255 8.57 17.86 -9.43
C PHE A 255 7.78 17.50 -10.69
N ALA A 256 7.95 18.27 -11.76
CA ALA A 256 7.26 18.06 -13.03
C ALA A 256 7.70 16.74 -13.68
N THR A 257 8.99 16.39 -13.65
CA THR A 257 9.52 15.12 -14.16
C THR A 257 8.89 13.95 -13.42
N CYS A 258 8.90 13.96 -12.07
CA CYS A 258 8.25 12.89 -11.31
C CYS A 258 6.75 12.82 -11.63
N GLY A 259 6.03 13.95 -11.58
CA GLY A 259 4.58 13.97 -11.79
C GLY A 259 4.15 13.50 -13.17
N LEU A 260 4.80 14.00 -14.22
CA LEU A 260 4.43 13.66 -15.60
C LEU A 260 4.79 12.22 -15.95
N TRP A 261 5.94 11.70 -15.52
CA TRP A 261 6.29 10.31 -15.79
C TRP A 261 5.47 9.32 -14.97
N PHE A 262 5.12 9.66 -13.73
CA PHE A 262 4.21 8.82 -12.94
C PHE A 262 2.81 8.78 -13.56
N ALA A 263 2.28 9.93 -13.99
CA ALA A 263 1.01 10.02 -14.69
C ALA A 263 1.04 9.31 -16.05
N ALA A 264 2.10 9.51 -16.85
CA ALA A 264 2.26 8.90 -18.17
C ALA A 264 2.23 7.37 -18.09
N ALA A 265 2.95 6.77 -17.15
CA ALA A 265 2.98 5.32 -17.00
C ALA A 265 1.61 4.72 -16.64
N VAL A 266 0.75 5.47 -15.95
CA VAL A 266 -0.64 5.05 -15.66
C VAL A 266 -1.54 5.27 -16.87
N LEU A 267 -1.53 6.48 -17.44
CA LEU A 267 -2.42 6.87 -18.55
C LEU A 267 -2.15 6.10 -19.84
N LEU A 268 -0.92 5.67 -20.05
CA LEU A 268 -0.50 4.90 -21.23
C LEU A 268 -0.54 3.39 -21.00
N SER A 269 -0.87 2.93 -19.78
CA SER A 269 -1.04 1.51 -19.48
C SER A 269 -2.48 1.08 -19.77
N PRO A 270 -2.72 0.17 -20.74
CA PRO A 270 -4.07 -0.29 -21.05
C PRO A 270 -4.75 -0.95 -19.86
N GLN A 271 -4.00 -1.73 -19.07
CA GLN A 271 -4.53 -2.43 -17.90
C GLN A 271 -4.94 -1.45 -16.79
N ARG A 272 -4.09 -0.45 -16.50
CA ARG A 272 -4.42 0.60 -15.52
C ARG A 272 -5.57 1.49 -15.97
N MET A 273 -5.59 1.84 -17.25
CA MET A 273 -6.66 2.67 -17.79
C MET A 273 -7.99 1.93 -17.81
N THR A 274 -7.97 0.62 -18.03
CA THR A 274 -9.17 -0.23 -17.87
C THR A 274 -9.71 -0.13 -16.44
N ASP A 275 -8.86 -0.39 -15.44
CA ASP A 275 -9.26 -0.29 -14.02
C ASP A 275 -9.75 1.12 -13.65
N THR A 276 -9.10 2.14 -14.20
CA THR A 276 -9.42 3.55 -13.92
C THR A 276 -10.76 3.95 -14.54
N LEU A 277 -11.01 3.60 -15.81
CA LEU A 277 -12.26 3.90 -16.50
C LEU A 277 -13.42 3.06 -15.93
N GLU A 278 -13.19 1.80 -15.60
CA GLU A 278 -14.18 0.94 -14.93
C GLU A 278 -14.62 1.56 -13.61
N ALA A 279 -13.68 1.98 -12.77
CA ALA A 279 -13.99 2.66 -11.51
C ALA A 279 -14.65 4.04 -11.74
N PHE A 280 -14.25 4.78 -12.76
CA PHE A 280 -14.82 6.08 -13.11
C PHE A 280 -16.26 5.99 -13.59
N TYR A 281 -16.55 5.18 -14.61
CA TYR A 281 -17.91 5.01 -15.11
C TYR A 281 -18.81 4.34 -14.07
N SER A 282 -18.30 3.38 -13.31
CA SER A 282 -19.06 2.75 -12.23
C SER A 282 -19.35 3.70 -11.06
N SER A 283 -18.52 4.73 -10.86
CA SER A 283 -18.77 5.80 -9.88
C SER A 283 -19.56 6.97 -10.46
N GLY A 284 -20.23 6.81 -11.60
CA GLY A 284 -21.09 7.86 -12.17
C GLY A 284 -20.36 8.90 -13.01
N GLY A 285 -19.10 8.65 -13.38
CA GLY A 285 -18.36 9.48 -14.32
C GLY A 285 -19.05 9.56 -15.69
N PRO A 286 -19.10 10.73 -16.33
CA PRO A 286 -19.65 10.86 -17.68
C PRO A 286 -18.77 10.15 -18.71
N PHE A 287 -19.36 9.74 -19.84
CA PHE A 287 -18.61 9.18 -20.96
C PHE A 287 -17.46 10.09 -21.40
N ILE A 288 -16.27 9.51 -21.56
CA ILE A 288 -15.10 10.20 -22.13
C ILE A 288 -14.96 9.69 -23.56
N SER A 289 -14.99 10.58 -24.55
CA SER A 289 -14.80 10.15 -25.95
C SER A 289 -13.38 9.59 -26.16
N PRO A 290 -13.20 8.57 -27.03
CA PRO A 290 -11.88 8.01 -27.34
C PRO A 290 -10.88 9.07 -27.84
N GLY A 291 -11.35 10.03 -28.63
CA GLY A 291 -10.53 11.14 -29.12
C GLY A 291 -9.99 12.02 -27.99
N LEU A 292 -10.82 12.36 -27.00
CA LEU A 292 -10.39 13.13 -25.83
C LEU A 292 -9.37 12.35 -24.99
N LEU A 293 -9.60 11.06 -24.77
CA LEU A 293 -8.66 10.21 -24.04
C LEU A 293 -7.32 10.13 -24.77
N HIS A 294 -7.33 9.92 -26.08
CA HIS A 294 -6.11 9.87 -26.88
C HIS A 294 -5.35 11.20 -26.87
N ILE A 295 -6.05 12.34 -26.99
CA ILE A 295 -5.44 13.67 -26.87
C ILE A 295 -4.79 13.84 -25.48
N ALA A 296 -5.46 13.43 -24.41
CA ALA A 296 -4.92 13.52 -23.06
C ALA A 296 -3.65 12.65 -22.90
N GLN A 297 -3.67 11.43 -23.42
CA GLN A 297 -2.50 10.53 -23.43
C GLN A 297 -1.31 11.14 -24.18
N GLN A 298 -1.53 11.65 -25.38
CA GLN A 298 -0.48 12.29 -26.18
C GLN A 298 0.04 13.58 -25.53
N ALA A 299 -0.85 14.40 -24.97
CA ALA A 299 -0.47 15.62 -24.28
C ALA A 299 0.42 15.34 -23.07
N VAL A 300 0.08 14.33 -22.26
CA VAL A 300 0.89 13.94 -21.09
C VAL A 300 2.24 13.36 -21.53
N LEU A 301 2.28 12.53 -22.56
CA LEU A 301 3.53 11.99 -23.10
C LEU A 301 4.44 13.11 -23.62
N PHE A 302 3.89 14.01 -24.44
CA PHE A 302 4.61 15.17 -24.95
C PHE A 302 5.16 16.05 -23.82
N ALA A 303 4.33 16.35 -22.82
CA ALA A 303 4.74 17.13 -21.66
C ALA A 303 5.86 16.42 -20.87
N ALA A 304 5.77 15.10 -20.67
CA ALA A 304 6.79 14.31 -19.98
C ALA A 304 8.14 14.37 -20.70
N VAL A 305 8.14 14.23 -22.03
CA VAL A 305 9.35 14.35 -22.86
C VAL A 305 9.91 15.77 -22.83
N ALA A 306 9.05 16.78 -23.00
CA ALA A 306 9.47 18.19 -22.98
C ALA A 306 10.11 18.57 -21.63
N VAL A 307 9.50 18.16 -20.51
CA VAL A 307 10.04 18.39 -19.18
C VAL A 307 11.34 17.62 -18.93
N SER A 308 11.47 16.39 -19.45
CA SER A 308 12.75 15.67 -19.42
C SER A 308 13.86 16.41 -20.15
N ILE A 309 13.58 16.99 -21.33
CA ILE A 309 14.54 17.80 -22.08
C ILE A 309 14.94 19.02 -21.27
N LEU A 310 13.97 19.76 -20.71
CA LEU A 310 14.24 20.93 -19.86
C LEU A 310 15.04 20.56 -18.61
N PHE A 311 14.74 19.42 -17.99
CA PHE A 311 15.48 18.87 -16.87
C PHE A 311 16.95 18.62 -17.25
N VAL A 312 17.22 17.93 -18.38
CA VAL A 312 18.58 17.64 -18.85
C VAL A 312 19.32 18.93 -19.19
N VAL A 313 18.70 19.85 -19.91
CA VAL A 313 19.28 21.16 -20.23
C VAL A 313 19.65 21.92 -18.97
N ASN A 314 18.77 21.97 -17.96
CA ASN A 314 19.07 22.60 -16.68
C ASN A 314 20.20 21.87 -15.94
N PHE A 315 20.23 20.54 -15.96
CA PHE A 315 21.27 19.74 -15.33
C PHE A 315 22.65 20.01 -15.96
N VAL A 316 22.74 20.01 -17.28
CA VAL A 316 23.97 20.32 -18.04
C VAL A 316 24.39 21.77 -17.86
N ARG A 317 23.45 22.72 -17.88
CA ARG A 317 23.72 24.13 -17.60
C ARG A 317 24.36 24.32 -16.23
N LEU A 318 23.85 23.65 -15.20
CA LEU A 318 24.41 23.72 -13.86
C LEU A 318 25.84 23.17 -13.81
N LEU A 319 26.11 22.05 -14.51
CA LEU A 319 27.48 21.53 -14.66
C LEU A 319 28.41 22.55 -15.33
N GLY A 320 27.97 23.19 -16.41
CA GLY A 320 28.73 24.23 -17.11
C GLY A 320 28.99 25.49 -16.28
N GLN A 321 28.10 25.81 -15.34
CA GLN A 321 28.26 26.94 -14.40
C GLN A 321 29.15 26.60 -13.19
N GLY A 322 29.81 25.43 -13.17
CA GLY A 322 30.62 24.98 -12.05
C GLY A 322 29.81 24.51 -10.83
N SER A 323 28.48 24.48 -10.92
CA SER A 323 27.66 23.76 -9.95
C SER A 323 27.87 22.26 -10.13
N ARG A 324 27.79 21.51 -9.04
CA ARG A 324 27.87 20.04 -9.07
C ARG A 324 26.54 19.45 -8.61
N PRO A 325 25.53 19.35 -9.48
CA PRO A 325 24.29 18.63 -9.18
C PRO A 325 24.61 17.23 -8.68
N ASN A 326 23.76 16.69 -7.80
CA ASN A 326 24.00 15.36 -7.25
C ASN A 326 23.78 14.28 -8.33
N PRO A 327 24.81 13.50 -8.74
CA PRO A 327 24.65 12.47 -9.76
C PRO A 327 23.80 11.29 -9.29
N VAL A 328 23.76 11.02 -7.97
CA VAL A 328 22.94 9.95 -7.38
C VAL A 328 21.45 10.25 -7.55
N LYS A 329 21.07 11.54 -7.53
CA LYS A 329 19.71 11.98 -7.84
C LYS A 329 19.30 11.59 -9.26
N LEU A 330 20.18 11.79 -10.22
CA LEU A 330 19.90 11.43 -11.61
C LEU A 330 19.70 9.92 -11.75
N ALA A 331 20.60 9.14 -11.14
CA ALA A 331 20.47 7.67 -11.12
C ALA A 331 19.15 7.23 -10.48
N LEU A 332 18.78 7.80 -9.32
CA LEU A 332 17.52 7.54 -8.65
C LEU A 332 16.31 7.83 -9.56
N LEU A 333 16.29 9.00 -10.21
CA LEU A 333 15.18 9.38 -11.09
C LEU A 333 15.03 8.40 -12.25
N VAL A 334 16.14 8.06 -12.90
CA VAL A 334 16.16 7.10 -14.01
C VAL A 334 15.65 5.74 -13.54
N THR A 335 16.19 5.19 -12.45
CA THR A 335 15.80 3.85 -11.99
C THR A 335 14.36 3.82 -11.46
N SER A 336 13.92 4.84 -10.72
CA SER A 336 12.56 4.89 -10.17
C SER A 336 11.50 5.07 -11.25
N ILE A 337 11.74 5.95 -12.23
CA ILE A 337 10.80 6.17 -13.34
C ILE A 337 10.77 4.96 -14.27
N ALA A 338 11.94 4.40 -14.62
CA ALA A 338 11.99 3.19 -15.46
C ALA A 338 11.31 2.00 -14.78
N PHE A 339 11.51 1.84 -13.46
CA PHE A 339 10.86 0.76 -12.72
C PHE A 339 9.36 0.98 -12.58
N TRP A 340 8.90 2.20 -12.28
CA TRP A 340 7.47 2.53 -12.29
C TRP A 340 6.84 2.26 -13.67
N TRP A 341 7.52 2.64 -14.75
CA TRP A 341 7.08 2.34 -16.11
C TRP A 341 6.98 0.83 -16.34
N TYR A 342 8.02 0.08 -15.99
CA TYR A 342 8.06 -1.38 -16.09
C TYR A 342 6.91 -2.04 -15.31
N CYS A 343 6.66 -1.64 -14.07
CA CYS A 343 5.57 -2.18 -13.26
C CYS A 343 4.17 -1.93 -13.86
N ASN A 344 3.97 -0.83 -14.59
CA ASN A 344 2.67 -0.49 -15.16
C ASN A 344 2.49 -0.96 -16.62
N ASN A 345 3.57 -1.08 -17.39
CA ASN A 345 3.52 -1.31 -18.84
C ASN A 345 4.36 -2.51 -19.30
N GLY A 346 5.35 -2.94 -18.52
CA GLY A 346 6.28 -4.01 -18.88
C GLY A 346 5.95 -5.37 -18.26
N VAL A 347 5.11 -5.41 -17.21
CA VAL A 347 4.68 -6.65 -16.56
C VAL A 347 3.33 -7.09 -17.13
N ALA A 348 3.24 -8.33 -17.62
CA ALA A 348 2.02 -8.85 -18.24
C ALA A 348 0.83 -8.94 -17.27
N ASN A 349 1.09 -9.29 -16.01
CA ASN A 349 0.08 -9.32 -14.96
C ASN A 349 0.14 -8.06 -14.09
N ILE A 350 -0.92 -7.24 -14.09
CA ILE A 350 -0.95 -5.98 -13.34
C ILE A 350 -0.73 -6.16 -11.83
N LEU A 351 -1.19 -7.26 -11.25
CA LEU A 351 -1.06 -7.51 -9.81
C LEU A 351 0.40 -7.78 -9.44
N ALA A 352 1.12 -8.51 -10.29
CA ALA A 352 2.57 -8.65 -10.16
C ALA A 352 3.25 -7.28 -10.27
N GLY A 353 2.84 -6.46 -11.24
CA GLY A 353 3.35 -5.09 -11.40
C GLY A 353 3.14 -4.21 -10.16
N ILE A 354 1.93 -4.23 -9.59
CA ILE A 354 1.62 -3.55 -8.32
C ILE A 354 2.54 -4.07 -7.22
N ALA A 355 2.60 -5.38 -7.01
CA ALA A 355 3.40 -5.99 -5.95
C ALA A 355 4.90 -5.62 -6.05
N LEU A 356 5.47 -5.65 -7.25
CA LEU A 356 6.85 -5.20 -7.49
C LEU A 356 7.08 -3.76 -7.04
N PHE A 357 6.15 -2.85 -7.40
CA PHE A 357 6.27 -1.44 -7.01
C PHE A 357 6.09 -1.24 -5.50
N GLU A 358 5.11 -1.90 -4.88
CA GLU A 358 4.88 -1.82 -3.44
C GLU A 358 6.14 -2.26 -2.67
N VAL A 359 6.75 -3.39 -3.02
CA VAL A 359 7.99 -3.84 -2.36
C VAL A 359 9.12 -2.82 -2.53
N PHE A 360 9.28 -2.23 -3.73
CA PHE A 360 10.28 -1.19 -3.96
C PHE A 360 10.02 0.04 -3.09
N HIS A 361 8.78 0.50 -3.07
CA HIS A 361 8.32 1.62 -2.26
C HIS A 361 8.60 1.36 -0.76
N ASP A 362 8.26 0.18 -0.27
CA ASP A 362 8.43 -0.26 1.12
C ASP A 362 9.89 -0.28 1.55
N VAL A 363 10.78 -0.85 0.73
CA VAL A 363 12.21 -0.93 1.04
C VAL A 363 12.79 0.47 1.21
N GLN A 364 12.48 1.38 0.29
CA GLN A 364 12.91 2.76 0.38
C GLN A 364 12.34 3.46 1.62
N TYR A 365 11.04 3.29 1.86
CA TYR A 365 10.32 3.96 2.94
C TYR A 365 10.77 3.47 4.32
N LEU A 366 10.69 2.16 4.57
CA LEU A 366 11.00 1.55 5.87
C LEU A 366 12.46 1.82 6.27
N SER A 367 13.38 1.75 5.31
CA SER A 367 14.79 2.06 5.60
C SER A 367 15.00 3.53 5.98
N LEU A 368 14.37 4.47 5.27
CA LEU A 368 14.48 5.90 5.58
C LEU A 368 13.82 6.23 6.93
N VAL A 369 12.63 5.70 7.20
CA VAL A 369 11.89 5.93 8.45
C VAL A 369 12.63 5.38 9.66
N TRP A 370 13.17 4.17 9.55
CA TRP A 370 13.98 3.57 10.60
C TRP A 370 15.19 4.45 10.94
N ILE A 371 15.94 4.88 9.93
CA ILE A 371 17.15 5.67 10.11
C ILE A 371 16.83 7.05 10.67
N TYR A 372 15.77 7.69 10.16
CA TYR A 372 15.30 8.97 10.64
C TYR A 372 14.95 8.93 12.13
N ASN A 373 14.13 7.97 12.55
CA ASN A 373 13.68 7.86 13.94
C ASN A 373 14.83 7.47 14.87
N ARG A 374 15.72 6.59 14.45
CA ARG A 374 16.93 6.25 15.21
C ARG A 374 17.83 7.47 15.40
N ASN A 375 18.13 8.21 14.34
CA ASN A 375 18.97 9.42 14.42
C ASN A 375 18.35 10.46 15.36
N ARG A 376 17.02 10.58 15.37
CA ARG A 376 16.33 11.48 16.28
C ARG A 376 16.44 11.01 17.73
N VAL A 377 16.14 9.74 18.02
CA VAL A 377 16.25 9.18 19.37
C VAL A 377 17.68 9.31 19.92
N GLU A 378 18.70 9.18 19.07
CA GLU A 378 20.10 9.34 19.46
C GLU A 378 20.49 10.80 19.76
N LYS A 379 19.88 11.79 19.07
CA LYS A 379 20.26 13.22 19.16
C LYS A 379 19.36 14.07 20.06
N ASP A 380 18.10 13.71 20.18
CA ASP A 380 17.07 14.49 20.87
C ASP A 380 16.69 13.81 22.19
N SER A 381 17.10 14.44 23.31
CA SER A 381 16.81 13.96 24.66
C SER A 381 15.34 14.13 25.05
N SER A 382 14.56 14.95 24.35
CA SER A 382 13.14 15.18 24.62
C SER A 382 12.24 14.03 24.17
N ILE A 383 12.76 13.11 23.35
CA ILE A 383 11.99 11.97 22.83
C ILE A 383 11.76 10.95 23.95
N GLY A 384 10.47 10.70 24.22
CA GLY A 384 10.00 9.88 25.33
C GLY A 384 10.40 8.40 25.30
N GLY A 385 10.13 7.71 26.41
CA GLY A 385 10.60 6.35 26.68
C GLY A 385 10.17 5.30 25.65
N PHE A 386 8.94 5.35 25.13
CA PHE A 386 8.44 4.37 24.15
C PHE A 386 9.22 4.44 22.82
N MET A 387 9.30 5.63 22.20
CA MET A 387 10.04 5.82 20.95
C MET A 387 11.53 5.51 21.14
N ARG A 388 12.10 5.89 22.28
CA ARG A 388 13.49 5.58 22.62
C ARG A 388 13.72 4.09 22.83
N PHE A 389 12.76 3.37 23.40
CA PHE A 389 12.81 1.92 23.56
C PHE A 389 12.75 1.21 22.21
N VAL A 390 11.80 1.55 21.33
CA VAL A 390 11.62 0.89 20.02
C VAL A 390 12.82 1.10 19.10
N PHE A 391 13.35 2.33 19.03
CA PHE A 391 14.41 2.69 18.08
C PHE A 391 15.84 2.70 18.68
N ARG A 392 16.06 2.14 19.88
CA ARG A 392 17.44 1.97 20.41
C ARG A 392 18.23 0.97 19.56
N ARG A 393 19.56 1.02 19.68
CA ARG A 393 20.47 0.10 18.98
C ARG A 393 20.35 -1.33 19.51
N SER A 394 19.38 -2.10 19.00
CA SER A 394 19.23 -3.53 19.28
C SER A 394 18.72 -4.28 18.05
N GLY A 395 19.42 -5.34 17.65
CA GLY A 395 18.96 -6.22 16.57
C GLY A 395 17.64 -6.93 16.90
N SER A 396 17.42 -7.31 18.16
CA SER A 396 16.17 -7.94 18.59
C SER A 396 14.95 -7.02 18.47
N LEU A 397 15.15 -5.70 18.58
CA LEU A 397 14.07 -4.72 18.42
C LEU A 397 13.76 -4.41 16.96
N VAL A 398 14.74 -4.55 16.07
CA VAL A 398 14.46 -4.59 14.62
C VAL A 398 13.55 -5.78 14.31
N GLY A 399 13.84 -6.95 14.88
CA GLY A 399 12.99 -8.14 14.77
C GLY A 399 11.57 -7.91 15.32
N LEU A 400 11.44 -7.31 16.50
CA LEU A 400 10.13 -6.94 17.07
C LEU A 400 9.38 -5.94 16.18
N TYR A 401 10.07 -4.93 15.65
CA TYR A 401 9.47 -3.93 14.78
C TYR A 401 8.93 -4.55 13.49
N ILE A 402 9.70 -5.44 12.86
CA ILE A 402 9.25 -6.23 11.70
C ILE A 402 8.06 -7.11 12.11
N GLY A 403 8.13 -7.79 13.26
CA GLY A 403 7.04 -8.60 13.78
C GLY A 403 5.74 -7.81 13.97
N LEU A 404 5.82 -6.56 14.45
CA LEU A 404 4.66 -5.68 14.59
C LEU A 404 4.09 -5.25 13.25
N VAL A 405 4.95 -4.93 12.28
CA VAL A 405 4.55 -4.64 10.88
C VAL A 405 3.80 -5.83 10.28
N PHE A 406 4.31 -7.04 10.47
CA PHE A 406 3.66 -8.27 10.02
C PHE A 406 2.34 -8.53 10.75
N ALA A 407 2.31 -8.34 12.07
CA ALA A 407 1.09 -8.50 12.87
C ALA A 407 0.00 -7.52 12.41
N TYR A 408 0.35 -6.25 12.15
CA TYR A 408 -0.59 -5.27 11.60
C TYR A 408 -1.07 -5.65 10.20
N GLY A 409 -0.15 -6.04 9.31
CA GLY A 409 -0.46 -6.47 7.95
C GLY A 409 -1.34 -7.72 7.87
N SER A 410 -1.32 -8.58 8.90
CA SER A 410 -2.18 -9.77 8.97
C SER A 410 -3.67 -9.42 8.90
N LEU A 411 -4.07 -8.20 9.31
CA LEU A 411 -5.46 -7.74 9.18
C LEU A 411 -5.91 -7.70 7.71
N ALA A 412 -5.06 -7.26 6.78
CA ALA A 412 -5.34 -7.32 5.34
C ALA A 412 -5.42 -8.75 4.85
N TYR A 413 -4.50 -9.59 5.32
CA TYR A 413 -4.41 -10.98 4.91
C TYR A 413 -5.70 -11.73 5.27
N PHE A 414 -6.15 -11.59 6.52
CA PHE A 414 -7.43 -12.17 6.94
C PHE A 414 -8.61 -11.55 6.17
N ASN A 415 -8.63 -10.23 5.94
CA ASN A 415 -9.68 -9.60 5.11
C ASN A 415 -9.80 -10.24 3.72
N SER A 416 -8.68 -10.58 3.09
CA SER A 416 -8.67 -11.21 1.76
C SER A 416 -9.24 -12.64 1.73
N ARG A 417 -9.26 -13.32 2.87
CA ARG A 417 -9.71 -14.72 3.03
C ARG A 417 -11.10 -14.84 3.65
N MET A 418 -11.74 -13.72 4.00
CA MET A 418 -13.03 -13.71 4.68
C MET A 418 -14.19 -13.82 3.69
N GLU A 419 -15.08 -14.77 3.94
CA GLU A 419 -16.29 -15.00 3.13
C GLU A 419 -17.53 -14.27 3.67
N ILE A 420 -17.49 -13.79 4.92
CA ILE A 420 -18.59 -13.03 5.50
C ILE A 420 -18.55 -11.62 4.93
N ASP A 421 -19.42 -11.37 3.95
CA ASP A 421 -19.52 -10.09 3.24
C ASP A 421 -19.45 -8.92 4.21
N THR A 422 -20.36 -8.85 5.19
CA THR A 422 -20.45 -7.75 6.17
C THR A 422 -19.13 -7.44 6.90
N ILE A 423 -18.33 -8.46 7.24
CA ILE A 423 -17.05 -8.20 7.94
C ILE A 423 -15.98 -7.78 6.94
N LYS A 424 -15.94 -8.41 5.76
CA LYS A 424 -15.10 -7.99 4.62
C LYS A 424 -15.38 -6.53 4.24
N ARG A 425 -16.64 -6.09 4.37
CA ARG A 425 -17.10 -4.71 4.15
C ARG A 425 -16.39 -3.73 5.06
N VAL A 426 -16.54 -3.94 6.37
CA VAL A 426 -15.96 -3.08 7.40
C VAL A 426 -14.43 -3.06 7.31
N LEU A 427 -13.80 -4.23 7.15
CA LEU A 427 -12.36 -4.34 7.04
C LEU A 427 -11.81 -3.60 5.83
N THR A 428 -12.48 -3.67 4.67
CA THR A 428 -12.07 -2.91 3.47
C THR A 428 -12.11 -1.39 3.71
N GLY A 429 -13.16 -0.89 4.38
CA GLY A 429 -13.23 0.52 4.78
C GLY A 429 -12.07 0.91 5.71
N VAL A 430 -11.70 0.04 6.66
CA VAL A 430 -10.55 0.25 7.55
C VAL A 430 -9.23 0.25 6.77
N VAL A 431 -9.05 -0.66 5.81
CA VAL A 431 -7.85 -0.69 4.94
C VAL A 431 -7.72 0.60 4.13
N ALA A 432 -8.80 1.04 3.50
CA ALA A 432 -8.81 2.28 2.72
C ALA A 432 -8.49 3.51 3.60
N ALA A 433 -9.11 3.60 4.78
CA ALA A 433 -8.84 4.68 5.73
C ALA A 433 -7.39 4.66 6.22
N SER A 434 -6.85 3.48 6.53
CA SER A 434 -5.45 3.30 6.94
C SER A 434 -4.50 3.77 5.83
N SER A 435 -4.77 3.42 4.58
CA SER A 435 -3.99 3.84 3.41
C SER A 435 -3.97 5.37 3.26
N LEU A 436 -5.16 6.00 3.24
CA LEU A 436 -5.28 7.46 3.13
C LEU A 436 -4.60 8.19 4.29
N LEU A 437 -4.74 7.65 5.51
CA LEU A 437 -4.14 8.23 6.70
C LEU A 437 -2.61 8.11 6.68
N HIS A 438 -2.10 6.95 6.26
CA HIS A 438 -0.67 6.74 6.07
C HIS A 438 -0.10 7.76 5.09
N PHE A 439 -0.72 7.91 3.91
CA PHE A 439 -0.24 8.88 2.93
C PHE A 439 -0.25 10.33 3.45
N TYR A 440 -1.24 10.67 4.28
CA TYR A 440 -1.33 11.98 4.93
C TYR A 440 -0.21 12.19 5.96
N TYR A 441 0.08 11.19 6.80
CA TYR A 441 1.14 11.24 7.82
C TYR A 441 2.54 11.26 7.20
N ASP A 442 2.72 10.60 6.07
CA ASP A 442 3.99 10.58 5.37
C ASP A 442 4.37 11.92 4.73
N GLY A 443 3.38 12.78 4.50
CA GLY A 443 3.58 14.15 4.05
C GLY A 443 4.52 14.97 4.96
N PHE A 444 4.83 14.53 6.18
CA PHE A 444 5.81 15.17 7.07
C PHE A 444 7.26 14.73 6.82
N ILE A 445 7.50 13.52 6.32
CA ILE A 445 8.85 13.01 6.00
C ILE A 445 9.42 13.78 4.80
N TRP A 446 8.59 14.01 3.79
CA TRP A 446 9.02 14.61 2.52
C TRP A 446 9.13 16.15 2.56
N LYS A 447 8.75 16.79 3.67
CA LYS A 447 8.87 18.25 3.85
C LYS A 447 10.29 18.65 4.28
N VAL A 448 11.25 18.48 3.38
CA VAL A 448 12.67 18.89 3.54
C VAL A 448 12.86 20.41 3.69
N ARG A 449 11.77 21.20 3.65
CA ARG A 449 11.76 22.63 4.00
C ARG A 449 11.73 22.88 5.51
N GLU A 450 11.25 21.93 6.31
CA GLU A 450 11.13 22.08 7.76
C GLU A 450 12.49 21.86 8.43
N LYS A 451 12.91 22.80 9.29
CA LYS A 451 14.21 22.77 9.97
C LYS A 451 14.44 21.46 10.74
N ALA A 452 13.46 21.01 11.53
CA ALA A 452 13.55 19.76 12.29
C ALA A 452 13.75 18.51 11.40
N THR A 453 13.06 18.45 10.25
CA THR A 453 13.22 17.36 9.26
C THR A 453 14.60 17.38 8.63
N ARG A 454 15.19 18.56 8.43
CA ARG A 454 16.54 18.71 7.88
C ARG A 454 17.63 18.32 8.87
N GLU A 455 17.50 18.76 10.12
CA GLU A 455 18.48 18.47 11.19
C GLU A 455 18.59 16.96 11.47
N SER A 456 17.46 16.27 11.50
CA SER A 456 17.39 14.81 11.67
C SER A 456 17.96 14.03 10.48
N LEU A 457 17.85 14.57 9.26
CA LEU A 457 18.50 14.05 8.04
C LEU A 457 19.96 14.51 7.86
N GLY A 458 20.49 15.32 8.79
CA GLY A 458 21.84 15.87 8.72
C GLY A 458 22.05 16.83 7.55
N LEU A 459 21.06 17.68 7.26
CA LEU A 459 21.07 18.69 6.20
C LEU A 459 21.21 20.10 6.81
N THR A 460 22.06 20.95 6.24
CA THR A 460 22.32 22.33 6.72
C THR A 460 21.46 23.38 6.00
N GLY A 461 21.11 24.48 6.66
CA GLY A 461 20.27 25.58 6.11
C GLY A 461 18.76 25.33 6.22
N GLY A 462 17.92 26.32 5.92
CA GLY A 462 16.45 26.22 5.96
C GLY A 462 15.79 27.60 6.16
N THR A 463 14.66 27.87 5.50
CA THR A 463 13.93 29.13 5.70
C THR A 463 13.01 29.02 6.91
N SER A 464 13.06 30.02 7.81
CA SER A 464 11.95 30.30 8.73
C SER A 464 10.69 30.59 7.89
N SER A 465 9.54 30.13 8.38
CA SER A 465 8.23 30.30 7.74
C SER A 465 8.02 31.74 7.29
N SER A 466 7.95 31.95 5.98
CA SER A 466 7.53 33.22 5.40
C SER A 466 6.07 33.47 5.83
N ALA A 467 5.82 34.56 6.54
CA ALA A 467 4.47 35.06 6.78
C ALA A 467 3.87 35.42 5.42
N SER A 468 2.93 34.61 4.94
CA SER A 468 2.15 34.92 3.75
C SER A 468 1.05 35.88 4.13
N ASN A 469 1.03 37.07 3.53
CA ASN A 469 -0.10 38.01 3.57
C ASN A 469 -1.26 37.45 2.72
N GLU A 470 -1.84 36.32 3.15
CA GLU A 470 -3.03 35.75 2.52
C GLU A 470 -4.26 36.50 3.05
N PHE A 471 -5.11 36.98 2.13
CA PHE A 471 -6.37 37.68 2.44
C PHE A 471 -7.35 36.82 3.26
N LEU A 472 -7.24 35.50 3.13
CA LEU A 472 -8.02 34.52 3.88
C LEU A 472 -7.12 33.80 4.90
N PRO A 473 -7.67 33.39 6.06
CA PRO A 473 -6.94 32.52 6.99
C PRO A 473 -6.45 31.25 6.28
N SER A 474 -5.22 30.83 6.55
CA SER A 474 -4.60 29.67 5.86
C SER A 474 -5.44 28.38 5.96
N TRP A 475 -6.17 28.20 7.06
CA TRP A 475 -7.06 27.04 7.23
C TRP A 475 -8.27 27.08 6.28
N VAL A 476 -8.79 28.26 5.95
CA VAL A 476 -9.88 28.44 4.96
C VAL A 476 -9.37 28.10 3.58
N LEU A 477 -8.22 28.67 3.19
CA LEU A 477 -7.59 28.36 1.90
C LEU A 477 -7.25 26.87 1.77
N HIS A 478 -6.83 26.24 2.87
CA HIS A 478 -6.63 24.81 2.89
C HIS A 478 -7.95 24.06 2.69
N GLY A 479 -8.98 24.38 3.47
CA GLY A 479 -10.32 23.78 3.35
C GLY A 479 -10.90 23.90 1.93
N LEU A 480 -10.79 25.08 1.31
CA LEU A 480 -11.25 25.32 -0.06
C LEU A 480 -10.49 24.47 -1.08
N LYS A 481 -9.17 24.29 -0.93
CA LYS A 481 -8.38 23.42 -1.80
C LYS A 481 -8.83 21.96 -1.69
N TRP A 482 -9.08 21.47 -0.48
CA TRP A 482 -9.59 20.12 -0.28
C TRP A 482 -11.02 19.95 -0.77
N ALA A 483 -11.87 20.97 -0.59
CA ALA A 483 -13.22 20.96 -1.12
C ALA A 483 -13.21 20.87 -2.66
N ALA A 484 -12.37 21.65 -3.32
CA ALA A 484 -12.24 21.66 -4.77
C ALA A 484 -11.64 20.35 -5.34
N VAL A 485 -10.61 19.80 -4.71
CA VAL A 485 -9.89 18.62 -5.24
C VAL A 485 -10.58 17.30 -4.86
N PHE A 486 -11.27 17.24 -3.72
CA PHE A 486 -11.85 15.99 -3.21
C PHE A 486 -13.36 16.08 -3.05
N VAL A 487 -13.89 17.01 -2.25
CA VAL A 487 -15.31 17.00 -1.87
C VAL A 487 -16.23 17.18 -3.08
N ILE A 488 -15.95 18.17 -3.94
CA ILE A 488 -16.78 18.47 -5.11
C ILE A 488 -16.72 17.33 -6.14
N PRO A 489 -15.55 16.83 -6.58
CA PRO A 489 -15.50 15.71 -7.52
C PRO A 489 -16.13 14.43 -6.99
N LEU A 490 -15.88 14.08 -5.71
CA LEU A 490 -16.50 12.91 -5.08
C LEU A 490 -18.02 13.07 -4.96
N GLY A 491 -18.50 14.27 -4.61
CA GLY A 491 -19.92 14.57 -4.55
C GLY A 491 -20.59 14.46 -5.93
N ALA A 492 -19.93 14.95 -6.98
CA ALA A 492 -20.41 14.84 -8.36
C ALA A 492 -20.45 13.38 -8.83
N LEU A 493 -19.39 12.61 -8.58
CA LEU A 493 -19.36 11.17 -8.86
C LEU A 493 -20.47 10.45 -8.10
N TRP A 494 -20.61 10.70 -6.80
CA TRP A 494 -21.68 10.09 -6.01
C TRP A 494 -23.08 10.39 -6.56
N LEU A 495 -23.37 11.65 -6.88
CA LEU A 495 -24.63 12.03 -7.52
C LEU A 495 -24.81 11.31 -8.86
N GLY A 496 -23.76 11.25 -9.67
CA GLY A 496 -23.75 10.48 -10.91
C GLY A 496 -24.02 8.99 -10.67
N GLN A 497 -23.42 8.37 -9.66
CA GLN A 497 -23.59 6.95 -9.37
C GLN A 497 -25.03 6.62 -8.97
N VAL A 498 -25.64 7.46 -8.13
CA VAL A 498 -27.01 7.26 -7.65
C VAL A 498 -28.05 7.50 -8.75
N HIS A 499 -27.79 8.45 -9.65
CA HIS A 499 -28.75 8.86 -10.68
C HIS A 499 -28.44 8.31 -12.08
N SER A 500 -27.31 7.65 -12.29
CA SER A 500 -26.94 7.12 -13.61
C SER A 500 -27.85 5.97 -13.99
N LEU A 501 -28.55 6.16 -15.10
CA LEU A 501 -29.36 5.14 -15.75
C LEU A 501 -28.55 4.30 -16.76
N THR A 502 -27.24 4.53 -16.85
CA THR A 502 -26.37 3.88 -17.83
C THR A 502 -26.19 2.41 -17.47
N PRO A 503 -26.68 1.46 -18.29
CA PRO A 503 -26.53 0.04 -18.01
C PRO A 503 -25.06 -0.41 -17.96
N GLU A 504 -24.79 -1.49 -17.23
CA GLU A 504 -23.44 -2.06 -17.12
C GLU A 504 -22.86 -2.42 -18.50
N THR A 505 -23.67 -3.03 -19.38
CA THR A 505 -23.29 -3.33 -20.76
C THR A 505 -22.84 -2.09 -21.53
N GLN A 506 -23.53 -0.97 -21.36
CA GLN A 506 -23.16 0.28 -22.04
C GLN A 506 -21.85 0.86 -21.50
N ARG A 507 -21.63 0.82 -20.17
CA ARG A 507 -20.36 1.29 -19.58
C ARG A 507 -19.17 0.46 -20.06
N GLU A 508 -19.31 -0.87 -20.08
CA GLU A 508 -18.24 -1.75 -20.58
C GLU A 508 -18.00 -1.56 -22.09
N SER A 509 -19.05 -1.29 -22.87
CA SER A 509 -18.90 -0.97 -24.31
C SER A 509 -18.08 0.31 -24.54
N TRP A 510 -18.20 1.31 -23.65
CA TRP A 510 -17.39 2.52 -23.72
C TRP A 510 -15.91 2.20 -23.46
N ILE A 511 -15.61 1.36 -22.48
CA ILE A 511 -14.24 0.95 -22.16
C ILE A 511 -13.60 0.21 -23.35
N VAL A 512 -14.33 -0.71 -23.98
CA VAL A 512 -13.84 -1.42 -25.18
C VAL A 512 -13.64 -0.44 -26.36
N THR A 513 -14.45 0.61 -26.46
CA THR A 513 -14.29 1.64 -27.50
C THR A 513 -13.07 2.54 -27.22
N ASP A 514 -12.85 2.90 -25.96
CA ASP A 514 -11.75 3.76 -25.51
C ASP A 514 -10.40 3.03 -25.49
N LEU A 515 -10.42 1.73 -25.17
CA LEU A 515 -9.26 0.85 -25.01
C LEU A 515 -9.51 -0.49 -25.75
N PRO A 516 -9.54 -0.48 -27.09
CA PRO A 516 -9.92 -1.66 -27.90
C PRO A 516 -8.87 -2.77 -27.93
N VAL A 517 -7.72 -2.57 -27.29
CA VAL A 517 -6.62 -3.54 -27.29
C VAL A 517 -6.48 -4.12 -25.88
N GLY A 518 -6.74 -5.42 -25.76
CA GLY A 518 -6.52 -6.19 -24.55
C GLY A 518 -7.63 -7.15 -24.22
N ALA A 519 -7.27 -8.35 -23.77
CA ALA A 519 -8.24 -9.41 -23.49
C ALA A 519 -9.20 -9.07 -22.33
N ARG A 520 -8.75 -8.28 -21.34
CA ARG A 520 -9.50 -8.02 -20.10
C ARG A 520 -10.74 -7.15 -20.32
N GLN A 521 -10.65 -6.11 -21.14
CA GLN A 521 -11.77 -5.21 -21.46
C GLN A 521 -12.88 -5.98 -22.17
N HIS A 522 -12.49 -6.84 -23.12
CA HIS A 522 -13.42 -7.72 -23.83
C HIS A 522 -14.00 -8.82 -22.93
N LEU A 523 -13.23 -9.37 -21.99
CA LEU A 523 -13.74 -10.27 -20.96
C LEU A 523 -14.81 -9.59 -20.09
N ASN A 524 -14.55 -8.38 -19.59
CA ASN A 524 -15.49 -7.64 -18.76
C ASN A 524 -16.77 -7.31 -19.54
N TYR A 525 -16.64 -6.85 -20.79
CA TYR A 525 -17.79 -6.57 -21.63
C TYR A 525 -18.61 -7.83 -21.96
N GLY A 526 -17.96 -8.94 -22.29
CA GLY A 526 -18.61 -10.23 -22.48
C GLY A 526 -19.37 -10.69 -21.23
N ALA A 527 -18.79 -10.51 -20.04
CA ALA A 527 -19.45 -10.85 -18.78
C ALA A 527 -20.68 -9.97 -18.49
N ALA A 528 -20.61 -8.67 -18.83
CA ALA A 528 -21.76 -7.78 -18.72
C ALA A 528 -22.89 -8.16 -19.70
N LEU A 529 -22.54 -8.56 -20.93
CA LEU A 529 -23.48 -9.05 -21.94
C LEU A 529 -24.13 -10.38 -21.50
N GLU A 530 -23.34 -11.32 -20.98
CA GLU A 530 -23.83 -12.60 -20.40
C GLU A 530 -24.87 -12.33 -19.32
N LYS A 531 -24.58 -11.41 -18.39
CA LYS A 531 -25.51 -11.02 -17.31
C LYS A 531 -26.79 -10.36 -17.83
N ALA A 532 -26.71 -9.67 -18.98
CA ALA A 532 -27.87 -9.10 -19.66
C ALA A 532 -28.64 -10.11 -20.54
N GLY A 533 -28.18 -11.36 -20.63
CA GLY A 533 -28.78 -12.41 -21.47
C GLY A 533 -28.42 -12.32 -22.96
N GLN A 534 -27.48 -11.46 -23.33
CA GLN A 534 -26.99 -11.27 -24.70
C GLN A 534 -25.85 -12.25 -25.00
N PHE A 535 -26.19 -13.54 -25.05
CA PHE A 535 -25.21 -14.63 -25.09
C PHE A 535 -24.37 -14.67 -26.37
N ASP A 536 -24.95 -14.35 -27.53
CA ASP A 536 -24.23 -14.40 -28.80
C ASP A 536 -23.20 -13.29 -28.90
N GLU A 537 -23.54 -12.07 -28.47
CA GLU A 537 -22.59 -10.96 -28.37
C GLU A 537 -21.51 -11.24 -27.32
N ALA A 538 -21.86 -11.87 -26.20
CA ALA A 538 -20.88 -12.27 -25.19
C ALA A 538 -19.86 -13.28 -25.73
N VAL A 539 -20.31 -14.28 -26.50
CA VAL A 539 -19.42 -15.24 -27.18
C VAL A 539 -18.43 -14.53 -28.11
N GLU A 540 -18.90 -13.55 -28.87
CA GLU A 540 -18.03 -12.78 -29.76
C GLU A 540 -16.98 -11.99 -28.98
N GLN A 541 -17.36 -11.32 -27.89
CA GLN A 541 -16.40 -10.61 -27.04
C GLN A 541 -15.39 -11.56 -26.40
N TYR A 542 -15.81 -12.75 -25.95
CA TYR A 542 -14.88 -13.76 -25.43
C TYR A 542 -13.92 -14.29 -26.49
N ARG A 543 -14.38 -14.47 -27.74
CA ARG A 543 -13.50 -14.84 -28.86
C ARG A 543 -12.47 -13.75 -29.16
N ILE A 544 -12.90 -12.48 -29.16
CA ILE A 544 -11.98 -11.35 -29.31
C ILE A 544 -10.97 -11.32 -28.15
N ALA A 545 -11.41 -11.53 -26.91
CA ALA A 545 -10.52 -11.61 -25.76
C ALA A 545 -9.45 -12.71 -25.93
N LEU A 546 -9.84 -13.92 -26.38
CA LEU A 546 -8.91 -15.02 -26.66
C LEU A 546 -7.98 -14.73 -27.85
N SER A 547 -8.39 -13.91 -28.81
CA SER A 547 -7.50 -13.48 -29.90
C SER A 547 -6.34 -12.61 -29.40
N PHE A 548 -6.55 -11.87 -28.31
CA PHE A 548 -5.51 -11.09 -27.65
C PHE A 548 -4.68 -11.91 -26.66
N ASP A 549 -5.34 -12.79 -25.89
CA ASP A 549 -4.68 -13.69 -24.94
C ASP A 549 -5.30 -15.10 -24.98
N PRO A 550 -4.72 -16.01 -25.79
CA PRO A 550 -5.15 -17.41 -25.86
C PRO A 550 -4.90 -18.20 -24.58
N THR A 551 -4.22 -17.62 -23.59
CA THR A 551 -3.89 -18.26 -22.31
C THR A 551 -4.75 -17.76 -21.17
N TYR A 552 -5.76 -16.93 -21.45
CA TYR A 552 -6.63 -16.38 -20.42
C TYR A 552 -7.67 -17.41 -19.96
N ALA A 553 -7.31 -18.18 -18.92
CA ALA A 553 -8.13 -19.28 -18.37
C ALA A 553 -9.59 -18.88 -18.10
N LYS A 554 -9.80 -17.70 -17.50
CA LYS A 554 -11.15 -17.20 -17.16
C LYS A 554 -12.02 -16.95 -18.39
N VAL A 555 -11.44 -16.53 -19.52
CA VAL A 555 -12.19 -16.34 -20.78
C VAL A 555 -12.63 -17.69 -21.34
N HIS A 556 -11.74 -18.67 -21.36
CA HIS A 556 -12.09 -20.04 -21.77
C HIS A 556 -13.22 -20.61 -20.91
N TYR A 557 -13.14 -20.43 -19.60
CA TYR A 557 -14.17 -20.87 -18.67
C TYR A 557 -15.53 -20.23 -18.96
N ASN A 558 -15.58 -18.89 -19.09
CA ASN A 558 -16.84 -18.18 -19.35
C ASN A 558 -17.43 -18.54 -20.72
N LEU A 559 -16.59 -18.66 -21.76
CA LEU A 559 -17.03 -19.09 -23.08
C LEU A 559 -17.61 -20.51 -23.05
N ALA A 560 -16.95 -21.44 -22.36
CA ALA A 560 -17.43 -22.81 -22.21
C ALA A 560 -18.80 -22.90 -21.54
N LYS A 561 -19.05 -22.09 -20.48
CA LYS A 561 -20.36 -22.02 -19.83
C LYS A 561 -21.48 -21.61 -20.79
N ILE A 562 -21.26 -20.57 -21.59
CA ILE A 562 -22.27 -20.10 -22.54
C ILE A 562 -22.50 -21.16 -23.62
N LEU A 563 -21.44 -21.75 -24.18
CA LEU A 563 -21.54 -22.81 -25.19
C LEU A 563 -22.27 -24.05 -24.66
N MET A 564 -22.03 -24.43 -23.40
CA MET A 564 -22.75 -25.49 -22.71
C MET A 564 -24.25 -25.18 -22.62
N GLY A 565 -24.62 -23.95 -22.26
CA GLY A 565 -26.01 -23.47 -22.26
C GLY A 565 -26.64 -23.48 -23.65
N GLN A 566 -25.86 -23.20 -24.69
CA GLN A 566 -26.27 -23.28 -26.10
C GLN A 566 -26.27 -24.71 -26.67
N SER A 567 -26.01 -25.73 -25.85
CA SER A 567 -25.91 -27.14 -26.27
C SER A 567 -24.79 -27.45 -27.30
N LYS A 568 -23.77 -26.58 -27.40
CA LYS A 568 -22.54 -26.80 -28.18
C LYS A 568 -21.51 -27.52 -27.31
N ILE A 569 -21.83 -28.76 -26.96
CA ILE A 569 -21.15 -29.47 -25.86
C ILE A 569 -19.68 -29.78 -26.17
N ASP A 570 -19.36 -30.16 -27.40
CA ASP A 570 -17.99 -30.51 -27.80
C ASP A 570 -17.04 -29.30 -27.70
N GLU A 571 -17.46 -28.14 -28.24
CA GLU A 571 -16.70 -26.88 -28.11
C GLU A 571 -16.55 -26.45 -26.65
N ALA A 572 -17.60 -26.63 -25.83
CA ALA A 572 -17.55 -26.31 -24.41
C ALA A 572 -16.53 -27.17 -23.66
N LEU A 573 -16.45 -28.47 -23.95
CA LEU A 573 -15.49 -29.39 -23.34
C LEU A 573 -14.04 -28.99 -23.64
N GLU A 574 -13.75 -28.59 -24.88
CA GLU A 574 -12.41 -28.13 -25.26
C GLU A 574 -11.98 -26.90 -24.45
N HIS A 575 -12.88 -25.93 -24.30
CA HIS A 575 -12.61 -24.72 -23.54
C HIS A 575 -12.54 -24.95 -22.03
N PHE A 576 -13.40 -25.81 -21.45
CA PHE A 576 -13.27 -26.19 -20.04
C PHE A 576 -11.96 -26.93 -19.76
N ALA A 577 -11.54 -27.82 -20.65
CA ALA A 577 -10.27 -28.51 -20.55
C ALA A 577 -9.09 -27.53 -20.63
N GLN A 578 -9.17 -26.53 -21.52
CA GLN A 578 -8.14 -25.49 -21.62
C GLN A 578 -8.09 -24.59 -20.38
N ALA A 579 -9.23 -24.16 -19.85
CA ALA A 579 -9.29 -23.38 -18.60
C ALA A 579 -8.64 -24.15 -17.43
N THR A 580 -8.92 -25.44 -17.32
CA THR A 580 -8.34 -26.31 -16.28
C THR A 580 -6.84 -26.54 -16.48
N ARG A 581 -6.36 -26.64 -17.72
CA ARG A 581 -4.91 -26.74 -18.01
C ARG A 581 -4.16 -25.45 -17.67
N LEU A 582 -4.74 -24.30 -18.00
CA LEU A 582 -4.13 -22.99 -17.80
C LEU A 582 -4.15 -22.56 -16.34
N ASP A 583 -5.20 -22.92 -15.60
CA ASP A 583 -5.30 -22.71 -14.15
C ASP A 583 -5.74 -23.99 -13.43
N PRO A 584 -4.80 -24.92 -13.17
CA PRO A 584 -5.09 -26.17 -12.49
C PRO A 584 -5.50 -25.99 -11.03
N GLY A 585 -5.26 -24.81 -10.44
CA GLY A 585 -5.56 -24.49 -9.03
C GLY A 585 -7.02 -24.09 -8.81
N GLU A 586 -7.65 -23.48 -9.80
CA GLU A 586 -9.03 -22.99 -9.70
C GLU A 586 -10.05 -24.13 -9.61
N ALA A 587 -10.73 -24.21 -8.47
CA ALA A 587 -11.68 -25.28 -8.18
C ALA A 587 -12.94 -25.18 -9.06
N GLU A 588 -13.35 -23.95 -9.38
CA GLU A 588 -14.54 -23.71 -10.20
C GLU A 588 -14.37 -24.24 -11.64
N HIS A 589 -13.18 -24.09 -12.23
CA HIS A 589 -12.87 -24.63 -13.56
C HIS A 589 -12.98 -26.16 -13.60
N ARG A 590 -12.37 -26.83 -12.60
CA ARG A 590 -12.41 -28.31 -12.50
C ARG A 590 -13.81 -28.85 -12.28
N LEU A 591 -14.58 -28.19 -11.42
CA LEU A 591 -15.95 -28.59 -11.10
C LEU A 591 -16.84 -28.56 -12.36
N HIS A 592 -16.81 -27.46 -13.12
CA HIS A 592 -17.62 -27.34 -14.32
C HIS A 592 -17.14 -28.21 -15.46
N TYR A 593 -15.83 -28.48 -15.57
CA TYR A 593 -15.33 -29.46 -16.52
C TYR A 593 -15.83 -30.87 -16.19
N GLY A 594 -15.81 -31.26 -14.91
CA GLY A 594 -16.39 -32.53 -14.44
C GLY A 594 -17.89 -32.65 -14.76
N TYR A 595 -18.67 -31.60 -14.50
CA TYR A 595 -20.09 -31.57 -14.88
C TYR A 595 -20.31 -31.67 -16.38
N ALA A 596 -19.44 -31.04 -17.18
CA ALA A 596 -19.50 -31.14 -18.64
C ALA A 596 -19.23 -32.58 -19.11
N LEU A 597 -18.26 -33.28 -18.52
CA LEU A 597 -17.90 -34.66 -18.82
C LEU A 597 -19.03 -35.64 -18.44
N GLU A 598 -19.59 -35.48 -17.23
CA GLU A 598 -20.73 -36.29 -16.77
C GLU A 598 -21.92 -36.17 -17.74
N ARG A 599 -22.20 -34.96 -18.23
CA ARG A 599 -23.30 -34.70 -19.17
C ARG A 599 -23.13 -35.42 -20.51
N VAL A 600 -21.90 -35.72 -20.93
CA VAL A 600 -21.61 -36.51 -22.15
C VAL A 600 -21.33 -37.98 -21.85
N GLY A 601 -21.53 -38.44 -20.61
CA GLY A 601 -21.29 -39.83 -20.21
C GLY A 601 -19.82 -40.22 -20.19
N ARG A 602 -18.92 -39.24 -20.08
CA ARG A 602 -17.48 -39.44 -19.94
C ARG A 602 -17.09 -39.46 -18.47
N SER A 603 -16.34 -40.50 -18.08
CA SER A 603 -15.89 -40.74 -16.70
C SER A 603 -14.38 -40.61 -16.52
N ASP A 604 -13.66 -40.25 -17.59
CA ASP A 604 -12.26 -39.84 -17.61
C ASP A 604 -12.10 -38.38 -17.15
#